data_AF-A0A2W5U3Z2-F1
#
_entry.id   AF-A0A2W5U3Z2-F1
#
_cell.length_a   1.000
_cell.length_b   1.000
_cell.length_c   1.000
_cell.angle_alpha   90.00
_cell.angle_beta   90.00
_cell.angle_gamma   90.00
#
_symmetry.space_group_name_H-M   'P 1'
#
loop_
_entity.id
_entity.type
_entity.pdbx_description
1 polymer ?
#
loop_
_entity_poly.entity_id
_entity_poly.type
_entity_poly.pdbx_seq_one_letter_code
_entity_poly.pdbx_strand_id
1 'polypeptide(L)'
;MPVNRVGSPTTPRTTSNEPVAQPTQPTTTTPAAGWNANGGAVRQPLDLSLPRPTVNPSDVRASMPNPVRQQLEAALSTFNARIETTLAHDAMSMARGRTPVRAGDQLTPAQQDELQNASADFVKSLPIGALSPEIAAAVQAKLQAAGISTRDIASTRLGDLGSLGGDIAKDLVKDLRANSPATFYGLAAGLAAAAGVVAYTHGSSKLASLGIKPEVKTGFFDDQLEVKLRGDWDAHFTNFRASASVTGRVDLGGGTVSASVTANSTDGFQNGRLQYDLNRPDLNLSAYGTVNRNGVESLGGSVNWRPNDDLTLSGGVNHNFQTNHTTATAEAAWRVRDNVDFALSASHDSRGESRIGAGVRIRF
;
A
#
# COMPACT_ATOMS: atom_id res chain seq x y z
N MET A 1 43.01 63.83 -40.90
CA MET A 1 43.33 63.25 -39.57
C MET A 1 43.37 61.73 -39.72
N PRO A 2 44.56 61.10 -39.72
CA PRO A 2 44.69 59.65 -39.84
C PRO A 2 44.82 59.00 -38.45
N VAL A 3 44.15 57.87 -38.24
CA VAL A 3 44.31 57.05 -37.03
C VAL A 3 45.05 55.78 -37.39
N ASN A 4 46.30 55.70 -36.92
CA ASN A 4 47.16 54.52 -36.91
C ASN A 4 46.54 53.41 -36.04
N ARG A 5 46.53 52.17 -36.52
CA ARG A 5 46.32 50.98 -35.68
C ARG A 5 47.56 50.09 -35.75
N VAL A 6 48.33 50.12 -34.67
CA VAL A 6 49.54 49.31 -34.45
C VAL A 6 49.11 47.96 -33.88
N GLY A 7 49.69 46.88 -34.42
CA GLY A 7 49.45 45.50 -33.99
C GLY A 7 50.00 45.20 -32.60
N SER A 8 49.40 44.20 -31.95
CA SER A 8 49.85 43.66 -30.66
C SER A 8 50.52 42.29 -30.85
N PRO A 9 51.58 41.97 -30.09
CA PRO A 9 52.38 40.76 -30.25
C PRO A 9 51.77 39.54 -29.57
N THR A 10 51.96 38.38 -30.20
CA THR A 10 51.70 37.03 -29.67
C THR A 10 52.79 36.60 -28.68
N THR A 11 52.39 36.20 -27.47
CA THR A 11 53.24 35.50 -26.50
C THR A 11 53.14 33.97 -26.69
N PRO A 12 54.25 33.21 -26.58
CA PRO A 12 54.23 31.76 -26.64
C PRO A 12 53.80 31.15 -25.31
N ARG A 13 52.91 30.15 -25.37
CA ARG A 13 52.43 29.36 -24.22
C ARG A 13 53.35 28.15 -24.02
N THR A 14 54.05 28.11 -22.90
CA THR A 14 54.81 26.96 -22.41
C THR A 14 53.86 25.91 -21.82
N THR A 15 53.93 24.68 -22.30
CA THR A 15 53.20 23.52 -21.75
C THR A 15 54.06 22.82 -20.69
N SER A 16 53.64 22.90 -19.43
CA SER A 16 54.16 22.07 -18.34
C SER A 16 53.33 20.78 -18.24
N ASN A 17 53.99 19.63 -18.36
CA ASN A 17 53.42 18.31 -18.07
C ASN A 17 53.36 18.11 -16.55
N GLU A 18 52.15 18.07 -15.99
CA GLU A 18 51.90 17.54 -14.65
C GLU A 18 51.62 16.02 -14.73
N PRO A 19 52.12 15.21 -13.76
CA PRO A 19 51.84 13.79 -13.71
C PRO A 19 50.41 13.51 -13.25
N VAL A 20 49.68 12.73 -14.04
CA VAL A 20 48.31 12.27 -13.73
C VAL A 20 48.35 11.26 -12.58
N ALA A 21 47.73 11.61 -11.45
CA ALA A 21 47.48 10.69 -10.34
C ALA A 21 46.44 9.63 -10.74
N GLN A 22 46.76 8.36 -10.48
CA GLN A 22 45.85 7.23 -10.67
C GLN A 22 44.61 7.37 -9.77
N PRO A 23 43.38 7.15 -10.29
CA PRO A 23 42.20 7.12 -9.45
C PRO A 23 42.18 5.83 -8.61
N THR A 24 42.19 5.99 -7.29
CA THR A 24 41.87 4.94 -6.32
C THR A 24 40.47 4.40 -6.58
N GLN A 25 40.36 3.08 -6.71
CA GLN A 25 39.08 2.39 -6.85
C GLN A 25 38.20 2.62 -5.62
N PRO A 26 36.89 2.87 -5.78
CA PRO A 26 35.97 2.92 -4.67
C PRO A 26 35.79 1.53 -4.06
N THR A 27 36.08 1.42 -2.76
CA THR A 27 35.77 0.26 -1.95
C THR A 27 34.25 0.06 -1.92
N THR A 28 33.76 -1.05 -2.49
CA THR A 28 32.37 -1.48 -2.35
C THR A 28 32.10 -1.84 -0.90
N THR A 29 31.35 -0.99 -0.20
CA THR A 29 30.66 -1.35 1.04
C THR A 29 29.42 -2.16 0.68
N THR A 30 29.39 -3.43 1.12
CA THR A 30 28.21 -4.30 1.06
C THR A 30 27.05 -3.67 1.83
N PRO A 31 25.89 -3.38 1.20
CA PRO A 31 24.70 -2.95 1.93
C PRO A 31 24.20 -4.11 2.81
N ALA A 32 23.78 -3.79 4.03
CA ALA A 32 23.08 -4.74 4.89
C ALA A 32 21.84 -5.29 4.19
N ALA A 33 21.66 -6.61 4.25
CA ALA A 33 20.55 -7.32 3.63
C ALA A 33 19.21 -6.89 4.25
N GLY A 34 18.49 -5.99 3.57
CA GLY A 34 17.05 -5.81 3.77
C GLY A 34 16.28 -7.04 3.30
N TRP A 35 14.99 -7.12 3.64
CA TRP A 35 14.06 -8.24 3.37
C TRP A 35 13.75 -8.51 1.89
N ASN A 36 14.70 -8.29 0.99
CA ASN A 36 14.57 -8.65 -0.40
C ASN A 36 14.88 -10.15 -0.56
N ALA A 37 13.87 -10.98 -0.31
CA ALA A 37 13.96 -12.42 -0.47
C ALA A 37 14.00 -12.79 -1.97
N ASN A 38 15.19 -13.04 -2.52
CA ASN A 38 15.39 -14.03 -3.58
C ASN A 38 16.89 -14.39 -3.72
N GLY A 39 17.28 -15.47 -3.03
CA GLY A 39 18.53 -16.17 -3.30
C GLY A 39 18.36 -17.19 -4.42
N GLY A 40 18.81 -16.85 -5.63
CA GLY A 40 19.61 -17.71 -6.51
C GLY A 40 19.18 -19.13 -6.89
N ALA A 41 17.89 -19.50 -6.99
CA ALA A 41 17.48 -20.80 -7.55
C ALA A 41 16.71 -20.65 -8.88
N VAL A 42 17.09 -21.43 -9.89
CA VAL A 42 16.41 -21.54 -11.19
C VAL A 42 15.03 -22.18 -10.97
N ARG A 43 13.95 -21.43 -11.30
CA ARG A 43 12.56 -21.86 -11.12
C ARG A 43 12.16 -22.91 -12.17
N GLN A 44 11.71 -24.09 -11.73
CA GLN A 44 10.88 -24.97 -12.55
C GLN A 44 9.47 -24.36 -12.70
N PRO A 45 8.79 -24.53 -13.85
CA PRO A 45 7.43 -24.06 -14.03
C PRO A 45 6.49 -24.76 -13.06
N LEU A 46 5.76 -23.97 -12.28
CA LEU A 46 4.80 -24.40 -11.28
C LEU A 46 3.55 -24.95 -11.98
N ASP A 47 3.27 -26.24 -11.83
CA ASP A 47 1.98 -26.84 -12.22
C ASP A 47 0.89 -26.34 -11.25
N LEU A 48 -0.09 -25.61 -11.80
CA LEU A 48 -1.16 -24.93 -11.07
C LEU A 48 -2.51 -25.66 -11.18
N SER A 49 -2.52 -26.91 -11.65
CA SER A 49 -3.74 -27.71 -11.76
C SER A 49 -4.08 -28.44 -10.44
N LEU A 50 -4.43 -27.66 -9.40
CA LEU A 50 -5.10 -28.19 -8.21
C LEU A 50 -6.48 -27.54 -8.06
N PRO A 51 -7.54 -28.31 -7.71
CA PRO A 51 -8.84 -27.74 -7.39
C PRO A 51 -8.69 -26.87 -6.13
N ARG A 52 -8.94 -25.57 -6.27
CA ARG A 52 -8.86 -24.62 -5.14
C ARG A 52 -10.20 -24.62 -4.39
N PRO A 53 -10.20 -24.82 -3.06
CA PRO A 53 -11.36 -24.54 -2.26
C PRO A 53 -11.61 -23.02 -2.25
N THR A 54 -12.82 -22.61 -2.57
CA THR A 54 -13.33 -21.25 -2.37
C THR A 54 -13.48 -21.00 -0.87
N VAL A 55 -12.64 -20.16 -0.26
CA VAL A 55 -12.73 -19.81 1.17
C VAL A 55 -13.14 -18.33 1.30
N ASN A 56 -14.34 -18.07 1.80
CA ASN A 56 -14.82 -16.74 2.22
C ASN A 56 -13.94 -16.23 3.39
N PRO A 57 -13.78 -14.93 3.71
CA PRO A 57 -13.03 -14.43 4.86
C PRO A 57 -13.86 -14.24 6.12
N SER A 58 -15.19 -14.18 6.04
CA SER A 58 -16.01 -14.67 7.15
C SER A 58 -15.61 -16.11 7.44
N ASP A 59 -15.29 -16.90 6.40
CA ASP A 59 -14.73 -18.24 6.56
C ASP A 59 -13.22 -18.22 6.82
N VAL A 60 -12.40 -17.20 6.52
CA VAL A 60 -10.97 -17.12 6.91
C VAL A 60 -10.85 -16.72 8.36
N ARG A 61 -11.64 -15.74 8.80
CA ARG A 61 -11.75 -15.37 10.21
C ARG A 61 -12.47 -16.48 10.98
N ALA A 62 -13.50 -17.13 10.44
CA ALA A 62 -14.13 -18.31 11.05
C ALA A 62 -13.30 -19.61 10.93
N SER A 63 -12.43 -19.76 9.92
CA SER A 63 -11.51 -20.89 9.73
C SER A 63 -10.20 -20.67 10.45
N MET A 64 -9.86 -19.43 10.82
CA MET A 64 -8.84 -19.19 11.82
C MET A 64 -9.30 -19.97 13.06
N PRO A 65 -8.44 -20.85 13.59
CA PRO A 65 -8.75 -21.52 14.83
C PRO A 65 -9.21 -20.49 15.85
N ASN A 66 -10.28 -20.77 16.60
CA ASN A 66 -10.80 -19.88 17.65
C ASN A 66 -9.71 -19.19 18.50
N PRO A 67 -8.61 -19.87 18.92
CA PRO A 67 -7.53 -19.17 19.64
C PRO A 67 -6.85 -18.05 18.83
N VAL A 68 -6.60 -18.23 17.53
CA VAL A 68 -5.97 -17.22 16.66
C VAL A 68 -6.87 -15.97 16.55
N ARG A 69 -8.17 -16.18 16.41
CA ARG A 69 -9.15 -15.09 16.31
C ARG A 69 -9.23 -14.27 17.59
N GLN A 70 -9.36 -14.92 18.74
CA GLN A 70 -9.43 -14.25 20.04
C GLN A 70 -8.15 -13.46 20.33
N GLN A 71 -6.99 -13.99 19.96
CA GLN A 71 -5.71 -13.30 20.13
C GLN A 71 -5.61 -12.05 19.24
N LEU A 72 -6.06 -12.13 17.98
CA LEU A 72 -6.12 -10.99 17.09
C LEU A 72 -7.05 -9.89 17.62
N GLU A 73 -8.22 -10.25 18.15
CA GLU A 73 -9.16 -9.29 18.74
C GLU A 73 -8.57 -8.60 19.99
N ALA A 74 -7.88 -9.36 20.85
CA ALA A 74 -7.19 -8.81 22.02
C ALA A 74 -6.02 -7.88 21.64
N ALA A 75 -5.27 -8.25 20.60
CA ALA A 75 -4.19 -7.43 20.04
C ALA A 75 -4.72 -6.10 19.50
N LEU A 76 -5.79 -6.14 18.71
CA LEU A 76 -6.47 -4.95 18.20
C LEU A 76 -6.97 -4.05 19.35
N SER A 77 -7.64 -4.63 20.34
CA SER A 77 -8.13 -3.87 21.49
C SER A 77 -7.00 -3.17 22.26
N THR A 78 -5.86 -3.84 22.44
CA THR A 78 -4.70 -3.29 23.15
C THR A 78 -4.02 -2.18 22.35
N PHE A 79 -3.87 -2.40 21.03
CA PHE A 79 -3.36 -1.37 20.13
C PHE A 79 -4.21 -0.11 20.20
N ASN A 80 -5.53 -0.27 20.14
CA ASN A 80 -6.48 0.85 20.18
C ASN A 80 -6.37 1.65 21.49
N ALA A 81 -6.36 0.98 22.64
CA ALA A 81 -6.21 1.64 23.93
C ALA A 81 -4.91 2.45 24.04
N ARG A 82 -3.82 1.96 23.42
CA ARG A 82 -2.56 2.71 23.34
C ARG A 82 -2.68 3.92 22.44
N ILE A 83 -3.22 3.78 21.22
CA ILE A 83 -3.41 4.91 20.30
C ILE A 83 -4.25 6.01 20.96
N GLU A 84 -5.33 5.66 21.65
CA GLU A 84 -6.18 6.60 22.40
C GLU A 84 -5.37 7.34 23.48
N THR A 85 -4.53 6.62 24.22
CA THR A 85 -3.67 7.19 25.27
C THR A 85 -2.60 8.12 24.69
N THR A 86 -1.90 7.66 23.65
CA THR A 86 -0.78 8.37 23.01
C THR A 86 -1.21 9.68 22.37
N LEU A 87 -2.35 9.65 21.72
CA LEU A 87 -2.87 10.83 21.05
C LEU A 87 -3.74 11.70 22.00
N ALA A 88 -3.85 11.31 23.27
CA ALA A 88 -4.65 11.97 24.30
C ALA A 88 -6.12 12.18 23.88
N HIS A 89 -6.68 11.17 23.21
CA HIS A 89 -8.06 11.18 22.75
C HIS A 89 -8.95 10.52 23.79
N ASP A 90 -9.50 11.30 24.71
CA ASP A 90 -10.76 10.87 25.31
C ASP A 90 -11.90 11.12 24.31
N ALA A 91 -12.88 10.22 24.25
CA ALA A 91 -14.04 10.39 23.38
C ALA A 91 -14.76 11.75 23.60
N MET A 92 -14.59 12.36 24.79
CA MET A 92 -15.10 13.69 25.10
C MET A 92 -14.37 14.83 24.36
N SER A 93 -13.07 14.75 24.12
CA SER A 93 -12.31 15.76 23.36
C SER A 93 -12.72 15.78 21.89
N MET A 94 -12.89 14.61 21.28
CA MET A 94 -13.40 14.47 19.91
C MET A 94 -14.87 14.91 19.80
N ALA A 95 -15.72 14.55 20.78
CA ALA A 95 -17.11 15.01 20.82
C ALA A 95 -17.24 16.53 21.00
N ARG A 96 -16.22 17.20 21.54
CA ARG A 96 -16.13 18.67 21.65
C ARG A 96 -15.55 19.34 20.40
N GLY A 97 -15.35 18.60 19.31
CA GLY A 97 -14.85 19.12 18.03
C GLY A 97 -13.36 19.49 18.05
N ARG A 98 -12.59 19.02 19.05
CA ARG A 98 -11.13 19.19 19.02
C ARG A 98 -10.55 18.14 18.07
N THR A 99 -9.92 18.60 16.99
CA THR A 99 -9.16 17.73 16.11
C THR A 99 -7.82 17.37 16.78
N PRO A 100 -7.46 16.07 16.81
CA PRO A 100 -6.23 15.51 17.39
C PRO A 100 -4.93 16.22 17.06
N VAL A 101 -4.82 16.57 15.78
CA VAL A 101 -3.67 17.11 15.09
C VAL A 101 -4.34 17.93 14.00
N ARG A 102 -4.10 19.25 13.98
CA ARG A 102 -4.59 20.06 12.87
C ARG A 102 -3.78 19.72 11.63
N ALA A 103 -4.33 19.96 10.45
CA ALA A 103 -3.54 19.90 9.22
C ALA A 103 -2.30 20.81 9.40
N GLY A 104 -1.10 20.22 9.33
CA GLY A 104 0.18 20.90 9.55
C GLY A 104 0.81 20.73 10.95
N ASP A 105 0.09 20.20 11.94
CA ASP A 105 0.68 19.88 13.24
C ASP A 105 1.56 18.62 13.13
N GLN A 106 2.85 18.76 13.38
CA GLN A 106 3.76 17.62 13.44
C GLN A 106 3.53 16.84 14.74
N LEU A 107 3.36 15.52 14.63
CA LEU A 107 3.42 14.63 15.79
C LEU A 107 4.75 14.85 16.50
N THR A 108 4.71 15.04 17.82
CA THR A 108 5.94 15.15 18.60
C THR A 108 6.77 13.88 18.45
N PRO A 109 8.11 13.94 18.55
CA PRO A 109 8.95 12.73 18.51
C PRO A 109 8.47 11.65 19.47
N ALA A 110 8.05 12.03 20.68
CA ALA A 110 7.48 11.12 21.67
C ALA A 110 6.19 10.42 21.18
N GLN A 111 5.28 11.15 20.50
CA GLN A 111 4.09 10.55 19.92
C GLN A 111 4.43 9.63 18.75
N GLN A 112 5.40 9.99 17.91
CA GLN A 112 5.85 9.14 16.80
C GLN A 112 6.47 7.84 17.32
N ASP A 113 7.31 7.94 18.35
CA ASP A 113 7.94 6.78 19.00
C ASP A 113 6.90 5.89 19.67
N GLU A 114 5.90 6.48 20.33
CA GLU A 114 4.85 5.71 20.97
C GLU A 114 3.91 5.04 19.95
N LEU A 115 3.58 5.70 18.83
CA LEU A 115 2.87 5.06 17.71
C LEU A 115 3.68 3.92 17.10
N GLN A 116 4.99 4.08 16.98
CA GLN A 116 5.89 3.02 16.52
C GLN A 116 5.91 1.86 17.51
N ASN A 117 6.02 2.13 18.80
CA ASN A 117 6.01 1.12 19.85
C ASN A 117 4.68 0.38 19.91
N ALA A 118 3.55 1.09 19.83
CA ALA A 118 2.22 0.52 19.76
C ALA A 118 2.08 -0.39 18.53
N SER A 119 2.57 0.04 17.36
CA SER A 119 2.53 -0.75 16.13
C SER A 119 3.42 -2.00 16.24
N ALA A 120 4.60 -1.88 16.82
CA ALA A 120 5.49 -3.02 17.07
C ALA A 120 4.87 -3.99 18.07
N ASP A 121 4.23 -3.51 19.13
CA ASP A 121 3.55 -4.33 20.13
C ASP A 121 2.29 -5.01 19.55
N PHE A 122 1.59 -4.34 18.65
CA PHE A 122 0.52 -4.95 17.86
C PHE A 122 1.07 -6.10 17.01
N VAL A 123 2.11 -5.85 16.21
CA VAL A 123 2.72 -6.91 15.38
C VAL A 123 3.27 -8.06 16.24
N LYS A 124 3.84 -7.79 17.42
CA LYS A 124 4.25 -8.84 18.38
C LYS A 124 3.08 -9.66 18.88
N SER A 125 1.92 -9.04 19.09
CA SER A 125 0.73 -9.74 19.61
C SER A 125 -0.05 -10.47 18.52
N LEU A 126 0.27 -10.24 17.23
CA LEU A 126 -0.30 -11.01 16.14
C LEU A 126 0.21 -12.46 16.17
N PRO A 127 -0.70 -13.46 16.08
CA PRO A 127 -0.32 -14.83 15.79
C PRO A 127 0.25 -14.92 14.37
N ILE A 128 1.30 -15.73 14.17
CA ILE A 128 1.97 -15.84 12.86
C ILE A 128 1.01 -16.31 11.77
N GLY A 129 0.01 -17.14 12.11
CA GLY A 129 -1.03 -17.59 11.20
C GLY A 129 -2.04 -16.52 10.78
N ALA A 130 -2.02 -15.34 11.42
CA ALA A 130 -2.79 -14.17 10.98
C ALA A 130 -2.00 -13.24 10.05
N LEU A 131 -0.70 -13.48 9.86
CA LEU A 131 0.11 -12.76 8.88
C LEU A 131 -0.17 -13.28 7.46
N SER A 132 0.12 -12.47 6.44
CA SER A 132 0.03 -12.95 5.06
C SER A 132 0.97 -14.13 4.84
N PRO A 133 0.68 -15.05 3.90
CA PRO A 133 1.52 -16.22 3.64
C PRO A 133 3.00 -15.86 3.39
N GLU A 134 3.27 -14.74 2.72
CA GLU A 134 4.62 -14.27 2.42
C GLU A 134 5.37 -13.82 3.67
N ILE A 135 4.71 -13.04 4.54
CA ILE A 135 5.30 -12.58 5.80
C ILE A 135 5.47 -13.78 6.74
N ALA A 136 4.47 -14.66 6.83
CA ALA A 136 4.54 -15.88 7.62
C ALA A 136 5.71 -16.78 7.17
N ALA A 137 5.91 -16.96 5.86
CA ALA A 137 7.03 -17.71 5.31
C ALA A 137 8.38 -17.05 5.63
N ALA A 138 8.48 -15.72 5.55
CA ALA A 138 9.70 -15.00 5.87
C ALA A 138 10.05 -15.08 7.37
N VAL A 139 9.03 -14.98 8.24
CA VAL A 139 9.15 -15.21 9.69
C VAL A 139 9.59 -16.64 9.96
N GLN A 140 8.97 -17.63 9.30
CA GLN A 140 9.32 -19.04 9.43
C GLN A 140 10.77 -19.31 9.00
N ALA A 141 11.24 -18.69 7.92
CA ALA A 141 12.61 -18.81 7.45
C ALA A 141 13.62 -18.25 8.47
N LYS A 142 13.33 -17.09 9.07
CA LYS A 142 14.17 -16.53 10.15
C LYS A 142 14.18 -17.43 11.39
N LEU A 143 13.05 -18.03 11.74
CA LEU A 143 12.96 -18.95 12.88
C LEU A 143 13.72 -20.25 12.64
N GLN A 144 13.63 -20.81 11.43
CA GLN A 144 14.42 -21.97 11.02
C GLN A 144 15.92 -21.68 11.03
N ALA A 145 16.33 -20.50 10.53
CA ALA A 145 17.73 -20.07 10.58
C ALA A 145 18.26 -19.92 12.02
N ALA A 146 17.38 -19.57 12.97
CA ALA A 146 17.68 -19.51 14.39
C ALA A 146 17.57 -20.89 15.11
N GLY A 147 17.26 -21.97 14.39
CA GLY A 147 17.14 -23.33 14.95
C GLY A 147 15.85 -23.58 15.74
N ILE A 148 14.83 -22.72 15.62
CA ILE A 148 13.56 -22.83 16.34
C ILE A 148 12.58 -23.70 15.54
N SER A 149 12.05 -24.76 16.17
CA SER A 149 11.09 -25.66 15.54
C SER A 149 9.72 -24.99 15.36
N THR A 150 9.11 -25.19 14.19
CA THR A 150 7.93 -24.42 13.73
C THR A 150 6.61 -25.21 13.78
N ARG A 151 6.56 -26.29 14.58
CA ARG A 151 5.49 -27.30 14.52
C ARG A 151 4.09 -26.78 14.91
N ASP A 152 4.00 -25.69 15.68
CA ASP A 152 2.74 -25.03 16.09
C ASP A 152 2.73 -23.51 15.78
N ILE A 153 3.42 -23.08 14.73
CA ILE A 153 3.71 -21.65 14.48
C ILE A 153 2.45 -20.80 14.27
N ALA A 154 1.37 -21.38 13.74
CA ALA A 154 0.19 -20.61 13.32
C ALA A 154 -0.51 -19.86 14.47
N SER A 155 -0.50 -20.41 15.69
CA SER A 155 -1.11 -19.78 16.87
C SER A 155 -0.11 -19.07 17.78
N THR A 156 1.20 -19.21 17.51
CA THR A 156 2.24 -18.56 18.30
C THR A 156 2.30 -17.08 17.95
N ARG A 157 2.27 -16.22 18.96
CA ARG A 157 2.45 -14.78 18.76
C ARG A 157 3.91 -14.50 18.49
N LEU A 158 4.22 -13.46 17.71
CA LEU A 158 5.61 -13.05 17.54
C LEU A 158 6.28 -12.76 18.88
N GLY A 159 5.59 -12.13 19.82
CA GLY A 159 6.12 -11.80 21.15
C GLY A 159 6.48 -13.02 22.01
N ASP A 160 5.82 -14.15 21.79
CA ASP A 160 6.08 -15.39 22.54
C ASP A 160 7.43 -16.03 22.15
N LEU A 161 8.02 -15.59 21.04
CA LEU A 161 9.35 -16.00 20.58
C LEU A 161 10.48 -15.24 21.29
N GLY A 162 10.17 -14.46 22.33
CA GLY A 162 11.13 -13.71 23.13
C GLY A 162 11.78 -12.57 22.35
N SER A 163 13.10 -12.38 22.54
CA SER A 163 13.86 -11.31 21.88
C SER A 163 13.80 -11.41 20.36
N LEU A 164 13.88 -12.62 19.80
CA LEU A 164 13.89 -12.85 18.35
C LEU A 164 12.60 -12.33 17.68
N GLY A 165 11.44 -12.66 18.24
CA GLY A 165 10.18 -12.16 17.69
C GLY A 165 9.95 -10.67 17.94
N GLY A 166 10.48 -10.14 19.04
CA GLY A 166 10.54 -8.70 19.30
C GLY A 166 11.35 -7.95 18.24
N ASP A 167 12.49 -8.51 17.83
CA ASP A 167 13.37 -7.94 16.80
C ASP A 167 12.73 -8.04 15.42
N ILE A 168 12.10 -9.19 15.09
CA ILE A 168 11.35 -9.35 13.83
C ILE A 168 10.23 -8.31 13.71
N ALA A 169 9.43 -8.10 14.77
CA ALA A 169 8.35 -7.12 14.76
C ALA A 169 8.87 -5.68 14.62
N LYS A 170 9.96 -5.35 15.32
CA LYS A 170 10.63 -4.04 15.21
C LYS A 170 11.19 -3.81 13.82
N ASP A 171 11.87 -4.79 13.24
CA ASP A 171 12.42 -4.72 11.89
C ASP A 171 11.31 -4.52 10.87
N LEU A 172 10.22 -5.31 10.95
CA LEU A 172 9.07 -5.17 10.06
C LEU A 172 8.49 -3.76 10.12
N VAL A 173 8.25 -3.24 11.33
CA VAL A 173 7.71 -1.88 11.53
C VAL A 173 8.69 -0.81 11.06
N LYS A 174 9.98 -0.96 11.36
CA LYS A 174 11.02 -0.02 10.99
C LYS A 174 11.21 0.02 9.47
N ASP A 175 11.21 -1.13 8.82
CA ASP A 175 11.31 -1.24 7.36
C ASP A 175 10.06 -0.69 6.68
N LEU A 176 8.87 -0.94 7.23
CA LEU A 176 7.64 -0.34 6.71
C LEU A 176 7.68 1.19 6.84
N ARG A 177 8.13 1.72 7.98
CA ARG A 177 8.26 3.17 8.23
C ARG A 177 9.32 3.81 7.33
N ALA A 178 10.49 3.19 7.20
CA ALA A 178 11.63 3.74 6.46
C ALA A 178 11.42 3.67 4.94
N ASN A 179 10.90 2.54 4.45
CA ASN A 179 10.75 2.31 3.01
C ASN A 179 9.37 2.70 2.48
N SER A 180 8.35 2.81 3.34
CA SER A 180 6.97 3.11 2.93
C SER A 180 6.18 3.84 4.02
N PRO A 181 6.61 5.05 4.44
CA PRO A 181 6.04 5.76 5.58
C PRO A 181 4.52 5.94 5.51
N ALA A 182 3.93 6.24 4.34
CA ALA A 182 2.47 6.36 4.28
C ALA A 182 1.74 5.01 4.25
N THR A 183 2.39 3.89 3.90
CA THR A 183 1.79 2.55 4.12
C THR A 183 1.79 2.25 5.62
N PHE A 184 2.86 2.59 6.33
CA PHE A 184 2.93 2.47 7.78
C PHE A 184 1.87 3.33 8.48
N TYR A 185 1.82 4.62 8.19
CA TYR A 185 0.82 5.52 8.78
C TYR A 185 -0.59 5.26 8.25
N GLY A 186 -0.75 4.79 7.01
CA GLY A 186 -2.04 4.43 6.43
C GLY A 186 -2.61 3.15 7.03
N LEU A 187 -1.78 2.15 7.33
CA LEU A 187 -2.19 0.95 8.05
C LEU A 187 -2.51 1.27 9.51
N ALA A 188 -1.67 2.06 10.18
CA ALA A 188 -1.94 2.54 11.53
C ALA A 188 -3.23 3.37 11.59
N ALA A 189 -3.45 4.29 10.65
CA ALA A 189 -4.67 5.07 10.54
C ALA A 189 -5.88 4.22 10.15
N GLY A 190 -5.73 3.21 9.30
CA GLY A 190 -6.79 2.27 8.95
C GLY A 190 -7.23 1.42 10.15
N LEU A 191 -6.26 0.92 10.93
CA LEU A 191 -6.52 0.23 12.19
C LEU A 191 -7.18 1.16 13.22
N ALA A 192 -6.67 2.39 13.38
CA ALA A 192 -7.24 3.40 14.25
C ALA A 192 -8.64 3.86 13.81
N ALA A 193 -8.92 3.91 12.50
CA ALA A 193 -10.24 4.24 11.97
C ALA A 193 -11.24 3.09 12.20
N ALA A 194 -10.82 1.85 11.99
CA ALA A 194 -11.65 0.67 12.32
C ALA A 194 -11.96 0.62 13.84
N ALA A 195 -10.98 0.95 14.67
CA ALA A 195 -11.14 1.09 16.12
C ALA A 195 -12.05 2.25 16.51
N GLY A 196 -11.85 3.41 15.89
CA GLY A 196 -12.64 4.61 16.09
C GLY A 196 -14.10 4.37 15.75
N VAL A 197 -14.40 3.62 14.68
CA VAL A 197 -15.78 3.20 14.37
C VAL A 197 -16.38 2.36 15.50
N VAL A 198 -15.64 1.39 16.05
CA VAL A 198 -16.11 0.57 17.18
C VAL A 198 -16.31 1.42 18.45
N ALA A 199 -15.32 2.22 18.85
CA ALA A 199 -15.43 3.10 20.02
C ALA A 199 -16.55 4.14 19.88
N TYR A 200 -16.71 4.70 18.68
CA TYR A 200 -17.74 5.70 18.37
C TYR A 200 -19.15 5.10 18.38
N THR A 201 -19.32 3.85 17.93
CA THR A 201 -20.60 3.15 18.06
C THR A 201 -21.01 2.99 19.53
N HIS A 202 -20.07 2.78 20.45
CA HIS A 202 -20.34 2.74 21.89
C HIS A 202 -20.60 4.11 22.53
N GLY A 203 -20.03 5.20 21.99
CA GLY A 203 -20.24 6.57 22.49
C GLY A 203 -21.44 7.33 21.90
N SER A 204 -22.11 6.75 20.89
CA SER A 204 -23.12 7.41 20.03
C SER A 204 -24.40 7.89 20.75
N SER A 205 -24.77 7.32 21.90
CA SER A 205 -26.02 7.65 22.62
C SER A 205 -26.12 9.12 23.06
N LYS A 206 -24.98 9.76 23.38
CA LYS A 206 -24.93 11.17 23.81
C LYS A 206 -24.99 12.14 22.64
N LEU A 207 -24.42 11.77 21.48
CA LEU A 207 -24.50 12.58 20.26
C LEU A 207 -25.89 12.47 19.60
N ALA A 208 -26.55 11.31 19.73
CA ALA A 208 -27.96 11.12 19.39
C ALA A 208 -28.85 12.15 20.10
N SER A 209 -28.65 12.35 21.41
CA SER A 209 -29.45 13.28 22.21
C SER A 209 -29.30 14.76 21.82
N LEU A 210 -28.29 15.10 21.03
CA LEU A 210 -28.01 16.47 20.58
C LEU A 210 -28.40 16.71 19.10
N GLY A 211 -28.84 15.69 18.36
CA GLY A 211 -29.29 15.83 16.97
C GLY A 211 -28.19 16.21 15.97
N ILE A 212 -26.91 16.12 16.34
CA ILE A 212 -25.78 16.55 15.51
C ILE A 212 -25.32 15.35 14.66
N LYS A 213 -25.22 15.56 13.33
CA LYS A 213 -24.54 14.64 12.40
C LYS A 213 -23.07 15.07 12.28
N PRO A 214 -22.12 14.33 12.84
CA PRO A 214 -20.72 14.70 12.76
C PRO A 214 -20.08 14.08 11.51
N GLU A 215 -19.43 14.95 10.74
CA GLU A 215 -18.51 14.59 9.69
C GLU A 215 -17.13 15.11 10.09
N VAL A 216 -16.14 14.22 10.12
CA VAL A 216 -14.75 14.59 10.37
C VAL A 216 -13.93 14.18 9.15
N LYS A 217 -13.38 15.18 8.47
CA LYS A 217 -12.44 15.01 7.37
C LYS A 217 -11.11 15.61 7.79
N THR A 218 -10.06 14.80 7.80
CA THR A 218 -8.70 15.26 8.15
C THR A 218 -7.69 14.73 7.14
N GLY A 219 -6.88 15.64 6.58
CA GLY A 219 -5.70 15.31 5.79
C GLY A 219 -4.44 15.38 6.65
N PHE A 220 -3.53 14.42 6.45
CA PHE A 220 -2.23 14.33 7.11
C PHE A 220 -1.13 14.20 6.05
N PHE A 221 0.08 14.67 6.38
CA PHE A 221 1.28 14.56 5.53
C PHE A 221 1.08 15.15 4.11
N ASP A 222 0.74 16.44 3.99
CA ASP A 222 0.51 17.09 2.69
C ASP A 222 -0.53 16.36 1.82
N ASP A 223 -1.65 15.97 2.44
CA ASP A 223 -2.76 15.21 1.82
C ASP A 223 -2.38 13.82 1.28
N GLN A 224 -1.20 13.31 1.64
CA GLN A 224 -0.80 11.92 1.37
C GLN A 224 -1.58 10.90 2.18
N LEU A 225 -2.28 11.32 3.24
CA LEU A 225 -3.17 10.47 4.01
C LEU A 225 -4.46 11.23 4.34
N GLU A 226 -5.58 10.80 3.78
CA GLU A 226 -6.91 11.33 4.06
C GLU A 226 -7.69 10.32 4.92
N VAL A 227 -8.17 10.77 6.08
CA VAL A 227 -9.08 10.01 6.94
C VAL A 227 -10.42 10.74 6.96
N LYS A 228 -11.48 10.03 6.57
CA LYS A 228 -12.87 10.49 6.66
C LYS A 228 -13.64 9.59 7.61
N LEU A 229 -14.29 10.19 8.59
CA LEU A 229 -15.22 9.54 9.49
C LEU A 229 -16.58 10.23 9.33
N ARG A 230 -17.62 9.45 9.10
CA ARG A 230 -18.99 9.94 8.91
C ARG A 230 -19.94 9.15 9.78
N GLY A 231 -20.72 9.86 10.60
CA GLY A 231 -21.83 9.30 11.36
C GLY A 231 -23.17 9.77 10.78
N ASP A 232 -24.04 8.84 10.42
CA ASP A 232 -25.40 9.10 10.00
C ASP A 232 -26.39 8.47 10.98
N TRP A 233 -27.54 9.14 11.12
CA TRP A 233 -28.71 8.63 11.84
C TRP A 233 -29.88 8.57 10.86
N ASP A 234 -30.77 7.60 11.05
CA ASP A 234 -32.06 7.62 10.36
C ASP A 234 -32.98 8.72 10.92
N ALA A 235 -34.14 8.92 10.27
CA ALA A 235 -35.04 10.04 10.53
C ALA A 235 -35.57 10.13 11.97
N HIS A 236 -35.44 9.06 12.77
CA HIS A 236 -35.90 8.99 14.16
C HIS A 236 -34.76 8.78 15.16
N PHE A 237 -33.50 8.89 14.73
CA PHE A 237 -32.32 8.62 15.56
C PHE A 237 -32.33 7.22 16.20
N THR A 238 -33.01 6.25 15.59
CA THR A 238 -33.12 4.89 16.09
C THR A 238 -32.01 4.00 15.57
N ASN A 239 -31.49 4.30 14.37
CA ASN A 239 -30.42 3.54 13.74
C ASN A 239 -29.21 4.42 13.47
N PHE A 240 -28.16 4.23 14.28
CA PHE A 240 -26.85 4.84 14.03
C PHE A 240 -26.07 4.04 12.98
N ARG A 241 -25.45 4.76 12.04
CA ARG A 241 -24.51 4.21 11.06
C ARG A 241 -23.23 5.03 11.09
N ALA A 242 -22.09 4.39 11.30
CA ALA A 242 -20.79 5.00 11.08
C ALA A 242 -20.15 4.44 9.81
N SER A 243 -19.42 5.27 9.09
CA SER A 243 -18.51 4.85 8.03
C SER A 243 -17.17 5.55 8.20
N ALA A 244 -16.09 4.81 7.95
CA ALA A 244 -14.74 5.31 7.91
C ALA A 244 -14.12 4.98 6.56
N SER A 245 -13.43 5.94 5.96
CA SER A 245 -12.54 5.69 4.82
C SER A 245 -11.17 6.29 5.09
N VAL A 246 -10.12 5.50 4.88
CA VAL A 246 -8.74 5.93 4.91
C VAL A 246 -8.18 5.80 3.50
N THR A 247 -7.60 6.86 2.97
CA THR A 247 -6.93 6.85 1.66
C THR A 247 -5.51 7.38 1.84
N GLY A 248 -4.51 6.57 1.51
CA GLY A 248 -3.10 6.96 1.46
C GLY A 248 -2.61 7.05 0.02
N ARG A 249 -1.72 8.00 -0.27
CA ARG A 249 -1.03 8.17 -1.56
C ARG A 249 0.42 8.57 -1.31
N VAL A 250 1.36 7.88 -1.97
CA VAL A 250 2.80 8.19 -1.93
C VAL A 250 3.33 8.29 -3.34
N ASP A 251 4.02 9.37 -3.64
CA ASP A 251 4.78 9.51 -4.87
C ASP A 251 6.23 9.03 -4.64
N LEU A 252 6.68 8.08 -5.45
CA LEU A 252 7.98 7.40 -5.34
C LEU A 252 9.02 7.92 -6.35
N GLY A 253 8.84 9.13 -6.90
CA GLY A 253 9.78 9.74 -7.86
C GLY A 253 9.79 9.09 -9.26
N GLY A 254 8.81 8.23 -9.56
CA GLY A 254 8.65 7.57 -10.85
C GLY A 254 7.33 6.79 -10.97
N GLY A 255 6.65 6.60 -9.86
CA GLY A 255 5.28 6.13 -9.79
C GLY A 255 4.61 6.58 -8.50
N THR A 256 3.34 6.22 -8.35
CA THR A 256 2.51 6.51 -7.19
C THR A 256 2.01 5.18 -6.62
N VAL A 257 2.15 4.98 -5.31
CA VAL A 257 1.41 3.94 -4.58
C VAL A 257 0.22 4.61 -3.92
N SER A 258 -0.98 4.07 -4.11
CA SER A 258 -2.17 4.48 -3.37
C SER A 258 -2.82 3.29 -2.69
N ALA A 259 -3.33 3.51 -1.49
CA ALA A 259 -4.07 2.52 -0.73
C ALA A 259 -5.36 3.17 -0.23
N SER A 260 -6.48 2.47 -0.29
CA SER A 260 -7.70 2.90 0.37
C SER A 260 -8.35 1.76 1.13
N VAL A 261 -9.00 2.08 2.24
CA VAL A 261 -9.76 1.15 3.07
C VAL A 261 -11.07 1.83 3.46
N THR A 262 -12.19 1.15 3.28
CA THR A 262 -13.51 1.60 3.70
C THR A 262 -14.13 0.59 4.65
N ALA A 263 -14.69 1.06 5.75
CA ALA A 263 -15.44 0.27 6.72
C ALA A 263 -16.71 1.00 7.14
N ASN A 264 -17.73 0.27 7.57
CA ASN A 264 -18.94 0.83 8.15
C ASN A 264 -19.39 0.03 9.39
N SER A 265 -20.26 0.59 10.23
CA SER A 265 -20.72 -0.04 11.48
C SER A 265 -21.69 -1.21 11.29
N THR A 266 -22.33 -1.33 10.13
CA THR A 266 -23.31 -2.38 9.81
C THR A 266 -22.64 -3.64 9.24
N ASP A 267 -21.72 -3.46 8.32
CA ASP A 267 -21.04 -4.51 7.57
C ASP A 267 -19.59 -4.73 8.03
N GLY A 268 -19.05 -3.86 8.88
CA GLY A 268 -17.63 -3.87 9.23
C GLY A 268 -16.77 -3.42 8.05
N PHE A 269 -15.69 -4.15 7.78
CA PHE A 269 -14.83 -3.91 6.61
C PHE A 269 -15.62 -4.08 5.31
N GLN A 270 -15.62 -3.07 4.44
CA GLN A 270 -16.30 -3.13 3.15
C GLN A 270 -15.34 -3.46 2.02
N ASN A 271 -14.34 -2.61 1.82
CA ASN A 271 -13.36 -2.76 0.75
C ASN A 271 -11.99 -2.21 1.15
N GLY A 272 -10.96 -2.70 0.46
CA GLY A 272 -9.64 -2.15 0.45
C GLY A 272 -9.08 -2.23 -0.97
N ARG A 273 -8.34 -1.21 -1.39
CA ARG A 273 -7.67 -1.19 -2.68
C ARG A 273 -6.22 -0.82 -2.44
N LEU A 274 -5.31 -1.57 -3.05
CA LEU A 274 -3.91 -1.19 -3.20
C LEU A 274 -3.65 -1.02 -4.69
N GLN A 275 -3.07 0.10 -5.08
CA GLN A 275 -2.77 0.41 -6.48
C GLN A 275 -1.37 1.01 -6.58
N TYR A 276 -0.62 0.57 -7.58
CA TYR A 276 0.65 1.11 -7.98
C TYR A 276 0.56 1.59 -9.43
N ASP A 277 0.88 2.85 -9.67
CA ASP A 277 0.91 3.47 -10.99
C ASP A 277 2.33 3.95 -11.29
N LEU A 278 2.99 3.40 -12.31
CA LEU A 278 4.24 3.93 -12.85
C LEU A 278 3.90 4.78 -14.07
N ASN A 279 4.25 6.06 -14.04
CA ASN A 279 4.03 6.97 -15.16
C ASN A 279 5.36 7.52 -15.65
N ARG A 280 5.74 7.13 -16.86
CA ARG A 280 6.89 7.62 -17.62
C ARG A 280 6.40 8.17 -18.97
N PRO A 281 7.16 9.08 -19.61
CA PRO A 281 6.75 9.73 -20.86
C PRO A 281 6.28 8.76 -21.96
N ASP A 282 6.89 7.57 -22.03
CA ASP A 282 6.63 6.52 -23.01
C ASP A 282 5.93 5.29 -22.41
N LEU A 283 5.72 5.23 -21.09
CA LEU A 283 5.22 4.02 -20.43
C LEU A 283 4.33 4.37 -19.24
N ASN A 284 3.08 3.94 -19.31
CA ASN A 284 2.17 3.92 -18.18
C ASN A 284 1.93 2.46 -17.78
N LEU A 285 2.20 2.12 -16.53
CA LEU A 285 1.88 0.82 -15.96
C LEU A 285 1.02 1.04 -14.72
N SER A 286 -0.07 0.31 -14.60
CA SER A 286 -0.87 0.25 -13.38
C SER A 286 -1.01 -1.20 -12.94
N ALA A 287 -0.91 -1.42 -11.64
CA ALA A 287 -1.21 -2.69 -11.00
C ALA A 287 -2.09 -2.41 -9.80
N TYR A 288 -3.13 -3.19 -9.59
CA TYR A 288 -4.00 -3.01 -8.44
C TYR A 288 -4.52 -4.35 -7.92
N GLY A 289 -4.73 -4.39 -6.61
CA GLY A 289 -5.47 -5.43 -5.92
C GLY A 289 -6.64 -4.79 -5.19
N THR A 290 -7.81 -5.41 -5.28
CA THR A 290 -8.95 -5.08 -4.44
C THR A 290 -9.25 -6.25 -3.53
N VAL A 291 -9.54 -5.93 -2.27
CA VAL A 291 -10.01 -6.86 -1.26
C VAL A 291 -11.35 -6.33 -0.75
N ASN A 292 -12.26 -7.22 -0.42
CA ASN A 292 -13.51 -6.87 0.25
C ASN A 292 -13.79 -7.88 1.35
N ARG A 293 -14.94 -7.78 2.02
CA ARG A 293 -15.31 -8.70 3.11
C ARG A 293 -15.30 -10.19 2.71
N ASN A 294 -15.41 -10.48 1.42
CA ASN A 294 -15.38 -11.81 0.81
C ASN A 294 -13.99 -12.21 0.26
N GLY A 295 -12.95 -11.39 0.49
CA GLY A 295 -11.55 -11.77 0.32
C GLY A 295 -10.88 -10.92 -0.72
N VAL A 296 -9.90 -11.47 -1.44
CA VAL A 296 -9.41 -10.80 -2.66
C VAL A 296 -10.56 -10.80 -3.65
N GLU A 297 -10.98 -9.60 -4.06
CA GLU A 297 -12.05 -9.44 -5.04
C GLU A 297 -11.47 -9.51 -6.43
N SER A 298 -10.47 -8.68 -6.70
CA SER A 298 -9.77 -8.68 -7.98
C SER A 298 -8.28 -8.35 -7.86
N LEU A 299 -7.51 -8.89 -8.81
CA LEU A 299 -6.14 -8.49 -9.07
C LEU A 299 -6.03 -8.18 -10.55
N GLY A 300 -5.47 -7.02 -10.87
CA GLY A 300 -5.33 -6.62 -12.25
C GLY A 300 -4.16 -5.68 -12.47
N GLY A 301 -3.90 -5.42 -13.73
CA GLY A 301 -2.95 -4.44 -14.16
C GLY A 301 -3.12 -4.11 -15.63
N SER A 302 -2.58 -2.98 -16.02
CA SER A 302 -2.51 -2.57 -17.41
C SER A 302 -1.17 -1.94 -17.71
N VAL A 303 -0.74 -2.07 -18.95
CA VAL A 303 0.42 -1.41 -19.51
C VAL A 303 -0.01 -0.66 -20.75
N ASN A 304 0.50 0.55 -20.92
CA ASN A 304 0.37 1.36 -22.12
C ASN A 304 1.75 1.91 -22.46
N TRP A 305 2.33 1.41 -23.54
CA TRP A 305 3.66 1.73 -24.01
C TRP A 305 3.58 2.46 -25.35
N ARG A 306 4.17 3.65 -25.40
CA ARG A 306 4.20 4.57 -26.54
C ARG A 306 5.66 4.86 -26.88
N PRO A 307 6.35 3.97 -27.59
CA PRO A 307 7.78 4.16 -27.91
C PRO A 307 8.04 5.39 -28.80
N ASN A 308 7.02 5.83 -29.54
CA ASN A 308 7.04 7.05 -30.35
C ASN A 308 5.62 7.55 -30.58
N ASP A 309 5.46 8.66 -31.29
CA ASP A 309 4.15 9.28 -31.49
C ASP A 309 3.19 8.51 -32.40
N ASP A 310 3.74 7.56 -33.16
CA ASP A 310 3.04 6.81 -34.20
C ASP A 310 2.69 5.40 -33.77
N LEU A 311 3.13 4.92 -32.61
CA LEU A 311 2.83 3.58 -32.12
C LEU A 311 2.42 3.62 -30.65
N THR A 312 1.31 2.98 -30.34
CA THR A 312 0.83 2.77 -28.98
C THR A 312 0.46 1.29 -28.83
N LEU A 313 1.05 0.65 -27.84
CA LEU A 313 0.78 -0.73 -27.47
C LEU A 313 0.19 -0.72 -26.07
N SER A 314 -1.01 -1.28 -25.91
CA SER A 314 -1.60 -1.43 -24.59
C SER A 314 -2.07 -2.85 -24.34
N GLY A 315 -2.09 -3.23 -23.08
CA GLY A 315 -2.59 -4.52 -22.66
C GLY A 315 -3.00 -4.48 -21.20
N GLY A 316 -3.96 -5.31 -20.84
CA GLY A 316 -4.45 -5.39 -19.47
C GLY A 316 -4.95 -6.76 -19.13
N VAL A 317 -4.83 -7.11 -17.86
CA VAL A 317 -5.41 -8.33 -17.29
C VAL A 317 -6.11 -7.94 -16.01
N ASN A 318 -7.30 -8.49 -15.80
CA ASN A 318 -8.00 -8.39 -14.54
C ASN A 318 -8.61 -9.76 -14.23
N HIS A 319 -8.32 -10.28 -13.05
CA HIS A 319 -8.90 -11.51 -12.55
C HIS A 319 -9.76 -11.19 -11.33
N ASN A 320 -11.05 -11.48 -11.44
CA ASN A 320 -12.00 -11.41 -10.33
C ASN A 320 -12.11 -12.80 -9.68
N PHE A 321 -11.59 -12.94 -8.47
CA PHE A 321 -11.53 -14.22 -7.75
C PHE A 321 -12.90 -14.68 -7.25
N GLN A 322 -13.83 -13.77 -7.02
CA GLN A 322 -15.17 -14.10 -6.51
C GLN A 322 -16.03 -14.78 -7.57
N THR A 323 -15.86 -14.34 -8.82
CA THR A 323 -16.57 -14.86 -9.97
C THR A 323 -15.74 -15.84 -10.79
N ASN A 324 -14.51 -16.11 -10.34
CA ASN A 324 -13.46 -16.86 -11.02
C ASN A 324 -13.37 -16.48 -12.52
N HIS A 325 -13.32 -15.17 -12.77
CA HIS A 325 -13.46 -14.60 -14.09
C HIS A 325 -12.23 -13.76 -14.43
N THR A 326 -11.52 -14.16 -15.48
CA THR A 326 -10.39 -13.41 -16.04
C THR A 326 -10.79 -12.71 -17.33
N THR A 327 -10.52 -11.42 -17.41
CA THR A 327 -10.56 -10.64 -18.65
C THR A 327 -9.16 -10.19 -19.02
N ALA A 328 -8.78 -10.37 -20.28
CA ALA A 328 -7.53 -9.87 -20.83
C ALA A 328 -7.82 -9.03 -22.08
N THR A 329 -7.09 -7.94 -22.26
CA THR A 329 -7.15 -7.09 -23.44
C THR A 329 -5.76 -6.80 -23.96
N ALA A 330 -5.62 -6.66 -25.28
CA ALA A 330 -4.43 -6.18 -25.95
C ALA A 330 -4.85 -5.28 -27.11
N GLU A 331 -4.15 -4.18 -27.32
CA GLU A 331 -4.37 -3.26 -28.42
C GLU A 331 -3.03 -2.76 -28.96
N ALA A 332 -2.92 -2.74 -30.29
CA ALA A 332 -1.84 -2.08 -31.00
C ALA A 332 -2.46 -1.04 -31.94
N ALA A 333 -2.15 0.22 -31.70
CA ALA A 333 -2.58 1.33 -32.54
C ALA A 333 -1.37 2.00 -33.17
N TRP A 334 -1.42 2.28 -34.47
CA TRP A 334 -0.36 3.00 -35.15
C TRP A 334 -0.86 4.01 -36.18
N ARG A 335 -0.14 5.12 -36.30
CA ARG A 335 -0.37 6.15 -37.31
C ARG A 335 0.37 5.77 -38.58
N VAL A 336 -0.36 5.58 -39.69
CA VAL A 336 0.23 5.25 -40.99
C VAL A 336 0.57 6.52 -41.77
N ARG A 337 -0.25 7.57 -41.60
CA ARG A 337 -0.06 8.93 -42.15
C ARG A 337 -0.67 9.94 -41.19
N ASP A 338 -0.36 11.22 -41.36
CA ASP A 338 -0.86 12.32 -40.50
C ASP A 338 -2.37 12.32 -40.26
N ASN A 339 -3.13 11.76 -41.21
CA ASN A 339 -4.59 11.70 -41.18
C ASN A 339 -5.17 10.28 -41.15
N VAL A 340 -4.34 9.23 -40.99
CA VAL A 340 -4.79 7.82 -40.97
C VAL A 340 -4.17 7.06 -39.81
N ASP A 341 -5.03 6.61 -38.89
CA ASP A 341 -4.66 5.71 -37.79
C ASP A 341 -5.26 4.32 -38.02
N PHE A 342 -4.50 3.28 -37.71
CA PHE A 342 -4.95 1.89 -37.67
C PHE A 342 -4.89 1.37 -36.23
N ALA A 343 -5.81 0.48 -35.86
CA ALA A 343 -5.79 -0.21 -34.59
C ALA A 343 -6.17 -1.68 -34.76
N LEU A 344 -5.48 -2.55 -34.02
CA LEU A 344 -5.81 -3.95 -33.83
C LEU A 344 -6.07 -4.17 -32.34
N SER A 345 -7.21 -4.76 -31.99
CA SER A 345 -7.54 -5.10 -30.61
C SER A 345 -7.91 -6.57 -30.48
N ALA A 346 -7.58 -7.15 -29.33
CA ALA A 346 -8.00 -8.47 -28.93
C ALA A 346 -8.50 -8.40 -27.48
N SER A 347 -9.61 -9.07 -27.20
CA SER A 347 -10.08 -9.30 -25.84
C SER A 347 -10.42 -10.76 -25.63
N HIS A 348 -10.14 -11.26 -24.44
CA HIS A 348 -10.47 -12.61 -24.01
C HIS A 348 -11.15 -12.55 -22.65
N ASP A 349 -12.27 -13.23 -22.55
CA ASP A 349 -13.04 -13.47 -21.34
C ASP A 349 -13.02 -14.98 -21.08
N SER A 350 -12.55 -15.38 -19.90
CA SER A 350 -12.42 -16.79 -19.50
C SER A 350 -13.75 -17.56 -19.48
N ARG A 351 -14.90 -16.88 -19.58
CA ARG A 351 -16.23 -17.49 -19.72
C ARG A 351 -16.54 -17.90 -21.16
N GLY A 352 -15.58 -17.79 -22.06
CA GLY A 352 -15.64 -18.31 -23.42
C GLY A 352 -15.90 -17.25 -24.50
N GLU A 353 -15.87 -15.98 -24.15
CA GLU A 353 -15.97 -14.91 -25.15
C GLU A 353 -14.56 -14.45 -25.56
N SER A 354 -14.31 -14.38 -26.85
CA SER A 354 -13.08 -13.82 -27.40
C SER A 354 -13.43 -12.97 -28.60
N ARG A 355 -12.89 -11.75 -28.65
CA ARG A 355 -13.15 -10.79 -29.72
C ARG A 355 -11.83 -10.32 -30.29
N ILE A 356 -11.77 -10.20 -31.60
CA ILE A 356 -10.68 -9.54 -32.32
C ILE A 356 -11.32 -8.43 -33.14
N GLY A 357 -10.79 -7.22 -33.03
CA GLY A 357 -11.25 -6.04 -33.74
C GLY A 357 -10.13 -5.43 -34.55
N ALA A 358 -10.47 -4.88 -35.71
CA ALA A 358 -9.59 -4.01 -36.47
C ALA A 358 -10.34 -2.70 -36.76
N GLY A 359 -9.67 -1.57 -36.63
CA GLY A 359 -10.24 -0.24 -36.82
C GLY A 359 -9.34 0.66 -37.65
N VAL A 360 -9.95 1.54 -38.43
CA VAL A 360 -9.28 2.60 -39.17
C VAL A 360 -9.96 3.92 -38.85
N ARG A 361 -9.17 4.95 -38.52
CA ARG A 361 -9.65 6.32 -38.34
C ARG A 361 -9.01 7.23 -39.37
N ILE A 362 -9.84 7.91 -40.16
CA ILE A 362 -9.41 8.90 -41.16
C ILE A 362 -9.88 10.28 -40.71
N ARG A 363 -8.98 11.27 -40.71
CA ARG A 363 -9.30 12.68 -40.41
C ARG A 363 -9.29 13.48 -41.71
N PHE A 364 -10.25 14.42 -41.86
CA PHE A 364 -10.42 15.25 -43.06
C PHE A 364 -10.07 16.70 -42.77
#